data_AF-X1K679-F1
#
_entry.id   AF-X1K679-F1
#
_cell.length_a   1.000
_cell.length_b   1.000
_cell.length_c   1.000
_cell.angle_alpha   90.00
_cell.angle_beta   90.00
_cell.angle_gamma   90.00
#
_symmetry.space_group_name_H-M   'P 1'
#
loop_
_entity.id
_entity.type
_entity.pdbx_description
1 polymer ?
#
loop_
_entity_poly.entity_id
_entity_poly.type
_entity_poly.pdbx_seq_one_letter_code
_entity_poly.pdbx_strand_id
1 'polypeptide(L)' 'MCGIVGVITKEQAIDKIYPALIALQHRGQNASGAATFEQKFQIKKGNGLVLSVFSPKNLARLETVYKERGIFP' A
#
# COMPACT_ATOMS: atom_id res chain seq x y z
N MET A 1 12.82 14.64 -2.80
CA MET A 1 11.37 14.97 -2.70
C MET A 1 10.63 13.67 -2.37
N CYS A 2 9.40 13.74 -1.86
CA CYS A 2 8.59 12.58 -1.47
C CYS A 2 7.17 12.69 -2.06
N GLY A 3 6.53 11.55 -2.32
CA GLY A 3 5.10 11.46 -2.65
C GLY A 3 4.37 10.61 -1.61
N ILE A 4 3.13 10.97 -1.29
CA ILE A 4 2.31 10.26 -0.29
C ILE A 4 0.93 10.03 -0.90
N VAL A 5 0.37 8.85 -0.63
CA VAL A 5 -1.02 8.50 -0.97
C VAL A 5 -1.66 7.83 0.24
N GLY A 6 -2.94 8.13 0.49
CA GLY A 6 -3.76 7.48 1.50
C GLY A 6 -5.11 7.09 0.89
N VAL A 7 -5.60 5.91 1.25
CA VAL A 7 -6.88 5.37 0.74
C VAL A 7 -7.66 4.79 1.92
N ILE A 8 -8.93 5.18 2.04
CA ILE A 8 -9.92 4.55 2.92
C ILE A 8 -10.94 3.88 2.01
N THR A 9 -11.15 2.58 2.17
CA THR A 9 -11.99 1.80 1.26
C THR A 9 -12.54 0.55 1.97
N LYS A 10 -13.69 0.05 1.52
CA LYS A 10 -14.22 -1.26 1.91
C LYS A 10 -13.67 -2.41 1.04
N GLU A 11 -12.93 -2.07 0.00
CA GLU A 11 -12.23 -3.01 -0.90
C GLU A 11 -10.76 -3.17 -0.49
N GLN A 12 -9.98 -3.90 -1.30
CA GLN A 12 -8.52 -4.00 -1.14
C GLN A 12 -7.85 -2.63 -1.29
N ALA A 13 -7.31 -2.08 -0.19
CA ALA A 13 -6.63 -0.78 -0.24
C ALA A 13 -5.36 -0.80 -1.10
N ILE A 14 -4.65 -1.93 -1.11
CA ILE A 14 -3.38 -2.06 -1.84
C ILE A 14 -3.56 -1.94 -3.36
N ASP A 15 -4.70 -2.36 -3.91
CA ASP A 15 -5.02 -2.27 -5.34
C ASP A 15 -5.12 -0.82 -5.83
N LYS A 16 -5.42 0.11 -4.93
CA LYS A 16 -5.46 1.55 -5.21
C LYS A 16 -4.13 2.23 -4.88
N ILE A 17 -3.49 1.82 -3.78
CA ILE A 17 -2.22 2.41 -3.32
C ILE A 17 -1.07 2.12 -4.28
N TYR A 18 -0.93 0.86 -4.74
CA TYR A 18 0.19 0.45 -5.59
C TYR A 18 0.29 1.24 -6.92
N PRO A 19 -0.77 1.35 -7.76
CA PRO A 19 -0.72 2.16 -8.98
C PRO A 19 -0.56 3.66 -8.69
N ALA A 20 -1.12 4.17 -7.59
CA ALA A 20 -0.94 5.57 -7.20
C ALA A 20 0.53 5.87 -6.84
N LEU A 21 1.22 4.96 -6.13
CA LEU A 21 2.65 5.10 -5.86
C LEU A 21 3.48 5.10 -7.15
N ILE A 22 3.12 4.28 -8.14
CA ILE A 22 3.77 4.29 -9.46
C ILE A 22 3.57 5.65 -10.14
N ALA A 23 2.34 6.18 -10.15
CA ALA A 23 2.05 7.50 -10.73
C ALA A 23 2.85 8.63 -10.04
N LEU A 24 3.07 8.50 -8.72
CA LEU A 24 3.84 9.44 -7.91
C LEU A 24 5.37 9.19 -7.92
N GLN A 25 5.88 8.20 -8.65
CA GLN A 25 7.31 7.83 -8.63
C GLN A 25 8.24 9.00 -9.01
N HIS A 26 7.77 9.93 -9.84
CA HIS A 26 8.50 11.14 -10.21
C HIS A 26 8.79 12.07 -9.01
N ARG A 27 8.07 11.90 -7.88
CA ARG A 27 8.30 12.66 -6.64
C ARG A 27 9.43 12.08 -5.79
N GLY A 28 9.85 10.83 -5.99
CA GLY A 28 10.94 10.22 -5.21
C GLY A 28 11.24 8.79 -5.62
N GLN A 29 12.52 8.42 -5.71
CA GLN A 29 12.98 7.13 -6.25
C GLN A 29 13.89 6.34 -5.30
N ASN A 30 14.34 6.96 -4.20
CA ASN A 30 15.32 6.36 -3.29
C ASN A 30 14.72 5.23 -2.43
N ALA A 31 13.43 5.32 -2.12
CA ALA A 31 12.71 4.33 -1.32
C ALA A 31 11.21 4.38 -1.61
N SER A 32 10.53 3.26 -1.35
CA SER A 32 9.08 3.13 -1.48
C SER A 32 8.54 2.29 -0.32
N GLY A 33 7.28 2.51 0.04
CA GLY A 33 6.63 1.72 1.07
C GLY A 33 5.13 1.94 1.14
N ALA A 34 4.43 0.95 1.68
CA ALA A 34 3.00 0.97 1.93
C ALA A 34 2.70 0.24 3.23
N ALA A 35 1.65 0.70 3.91
CA ALA A 35 1.07 0.05 5.07
C ALA A 35 -0.43 -0.08 4.84
N THR A 36 -0.98 -1.25 5.15
CA THR A 36 -2.43 -1.50 5.17
C THR A 36 -2.83 -1.97 6.57
N PHE A 37 -4.10 -1.81 6.91
CA PHE A 37 -4.61 -2.13 8.24
C PHE A 37 -5.92 -2.90 8.12
N GLU A 38 -6.02 -3.99 8.90
CA GLU A 38 -7.26 -4.72 9.10
C GLU A 38 -7.46 -4.94 10.61
N GLN A 39 -6.71 -5.88 11.20
CA GLN A 39 -6.64 -6.10 12.65
C GLN A 39 -5.26 -5.74 13.20
N LYS A 40 -4.26 -5.69 12.32
CA LYS A 40 -2.89 -5.27 12.58
C LYS A 40 -2.33 -4.61 11.33
N PHE A 41 -1.33 -3.76 11.51
CA PHE A 41 -0.61 -3.18 10.38
C PHE A 41 0.16 -4.25 9.62
N GLN A 42 -0.05 -4.31 8.32
CA GLN A 42 0.80 -5.01 7.38
C GLN A 42 1.64 -3.96 6.67
N ILE A 43 2.97 -4.12 6.68
CA ILE A 43 3.89 -3.11 6.19
C ILE A 43 4.88 -3.75 5.23
N LYS A 44 5.06 -3.12 4.07
CA LYS A 44 6.19 -3.38 3.18
C LYS A 44 6.89 -2.06 2.88
N LYS A 45 8.19 -2.03 3.10
CA LYS A 45 9.10 -0.95 2.69
C LYS A 45 10.39 -1.50 2.10
N GLY A 46 11.09 -0.68 1.35
CA GLY A 46 12.39 -0.99 0.77
C GLY A 46 12.99 0.18 0.02
N ASN A 47 14.26 0.06 -0.32
CA ASN A 47 14.96 1.04 -1.14
C ASN A 47 14.65 0.81 -2.62
N GLY A 48 14.64 1.90 -3.39
CA GLY A 48 14.42 1.91 -4.83
C GLY A 48 12.97 2.15 -5.25
N LEU A 49 12.74 1.85 -6.53
CA LEU A 49 11.48 2.07 -7.24
C LEU A 49 10.36 1.21 -6.67
N VAL A 50 9.12 1.66 -6.86
CA VAL A 50 7.91 0.96 -6.45
C VAL A 50 7.88 -0.46 -7.02
N LEU A 51 8.15 -0.62 -8.32
CA LEU A 51 8.21 -1.94 -8.98
C LEU A 51 9.29 -2.87 -8.41
N SER A 52 10.38 -2.33 -7.85
CA SER A 52 11.46 -3.12 -7.24
C SER A 52 11.13 -3.51 -5.79
N VAL A 53 10.40 -2.67 -5.06
CA VAL A 53 10.06 -2.91 -3.65
C VAL A 53 8.88 -3.89 -3.51
N PHE A 54 7.91 -3.84 -4.42
CA PHE A 54 6.67 -4.60 -4.33
C PHE A 54 6.63 -5.77 -5.33
N SER A 55 7.03 -6.96 -4.88
CA SER A 55 6.82 -8.20 -5.62
C SER A 55 5.39 -8.73 -5.43
N PRO A 56 4.88 -9.62 -6.31
CA PRO A 56 3.56 -10.24 -6.14
C PRO A 56 3.34 -10.86 -4.77
N LYS A 57 4.38 -11.54 -4.23
CA LYS A 57 4.36 -12.12 -2.88
C LYS A 57 4.19 -11.06 -1.77
N ASN A 58 4.78 -9.89 -1.92
CA ASN A 58 4.69 -8.82 -0.93
C ASN A 58 3.36 -8.06 -1.03
N LEU A 59 2.83 -7.89 -2.24
CA LEU A 59 1.50 -7.30 -2.46
C LEU A 59 0.40 -8.15 -1.85
N ALA A 60 0.45 -9.48 -2.04
CA ALA A 60 -0.51 -10.40 -1.42
C ALA A 60 -0.53 -10.34 0.12
N ARG A 61 0.60 -9.96 0.75
CA ARG A 61 0.66 -9.77 2.22
C ARG A 61 0.05 -8.47 2.70
N LEU A 62 -0.18 -7.51 1.80
CA LEU A 62 -0.78 -6.21 2.08
C LEU A 62 -2.28 -6.18 1.75
N GLU A 63 -2.82 -7.25 1.20
CA GLU A 63 -4.26 -7.40 1.01
C GLU A 63 -4.98 -7.35 2.39
N THR A 64 -6.03 -6.55 2.45
CA THR A 64 -6.95 -6.38 3.58
C THR A 64 -8.24 -7.11 3.26
N VAL A 65 -8.63 -8.08 4.07
CA VAL A 65 -9.95 -8.71 3.89
C VAL A 65 -10.96 -7.86 4.64
N TYR A 66 -11.81 -7.14 3.91
CA TYR A 66 -12.97 -6.52 4.54
C TYR A 66 -13.95 -7.62 4.94
N LYS A 67 -13.89 -8.05 6.20
CA LYS A 67 -14.98 -8.84 6.79
C LYS A 67 -16.07 -7.85 7.15
N GLU A 68 -17.33 -8.16 6.85
CA GLU A 68 -18.54 -7.44 7.28
C GLU A 68 -18.72 -7.46 8.82
N ARG A 69 -17.68 -7.13 9.57
CA ARG A 69 -17.78 -6.78 10.98
C ARG A 69 -18.00 -5.30 10.98
N GLY A 70 -19.22 -4.88 11.31
CA GLY A 70 -19.63 -3.49 11.48
C GLY A 70 -18.87 -2.79 12.60
N ILE A 71 -17.57 -2.55 12.37
CA ILE A 71 -16.66 -1.83 13.24
C ILE A 71 -16.04 -0.72 12.39
N PHE A 72 -16.90 0.23 12.05
CA PHE A 72 -16.52 1.63 11.92
C PHE A 72 -17.51 2.36 12.85
N PRO A 73 -17.06 3.14 13.84
CA PRO A 73 -17.92 4.18 14.41
C PRO A 73 -18.29 5.21 13.34
#